data_AF-A0A6G3TXK6-F1
#
_entry.id   AF-A0A6G3TXK6-F1
#
_cell.length_a   1.000
_cell.length_b   1.000
_cell.length_c   1.000
_cell.angle_alpha   90.00
_cell.angle_beta   90.00
_cell.angle_gamma   90.00
#
_symmetry.space_group_name_H-M   'P 1'
#
loop_
_entity.id
_entity.type
_entity.pdbx_description
1 polymer ?
#
loop_
_entity_poly.entity_id
_entity_poly.type
_entity_poly.pdbx_seq_one_letter_code
_entity_poly.pdbx_strand_id
1 'polypeptide(L)' 'LLHAGWAVAPGARFRSDAPPGIRITVSTLTADEAEPVAQAVATALEPPAGAARTYV' A
#
# COMPACT_ATOMS: atom_id res chain seq x y z
N LEU A 1 -3.58 -3.05 3.33
CA LEU A 1 -3.68 -3.91 2.12
C LEU A 1 -3.91 -5.38 2.46
N LEU A 2 -2.97 -6.12 3.05
CA LEU A 2 -3.22 -7.53 3.45
C LEU A 2 -4.44 -7.69 4.38
N HIS A 3 -4.56 -6.82 5.40
CA HIS A 3 -5.73 -6.82 6.29
C HIS A 3 -7.05 -6.54 5.53
N ALA A 4 -6.98 -5.80 4.41
CA ALA A 4 -8.11 -5.48 3.55
C ALA A 4 -8.31 -6.53 2.44
N GLY A 5 -7.64 -7.70 2.53
CA GLY A 5 -7.80 -8.82 1.60
C GLY A 5 -6.92 -8.79 0.35
N TRP A 6 -6.10 -7.75 0.15
CA TRP A 6 -5.28 -7.60 -1.06
C TRP A 6 -3.92 -8.27 -0.93
N ALA A 7 -3.59 -9.16 -1.87
CA ALA A 7 -2.26 -9.75 -1.98
C ALA A 7 -1.21 -8.71 -2.36
N VAL A 8 -0.15 -8.58 -1.55
CA VAL A 8 0.96 -7.64 -1.79
C VAL A 8 2.30 -8.27 -1.42
N ALA A 9 3.34 -7.97 -2.21
CA ALA A 9 4.71 -8.39 -1.92
C ALA A 9 5.48 -7.23 -1.23
N PRO A 10 6.20 -7.49 -0.13
CA PRO A 10 7.09 -6.48 0.45
C PRO A 10 8.17 -6.07 -0.57
N GLY A 11 8.35 -4.77 -0.78
CA GLY A 11 9.39 -4.24 -1.68
C GLY A 11 10.82 -4.49 -1.19
N ALA A 12 10.98 -4.94 0.07
CA ALA A 12 12.26 -5.11 0.74
C ALA A 12 13.24 -6.05 0.05
N ARG A 13 12.74 -7.08 -0.64
CA ARG A 13 13.57 -8.11 -1.25
C ARG A 13 14.23 -7.67 -2.55
N PHE A 14 13.77 -6.58 -3.16
CA PHE A 14 14.19 -6.15 -4.49
C PHE A 14 14.67 -4.69 -4.52
N ARG A 15 14.88 -4.06 -3.36
CA ARG A 15 15.40 -2.69 -3.26
C ARG A 15 16.89 -2.72 -2.95
N SER A 16 17.71 -2.11 -3.81
CA SER A 16 19.14 -1.89 -3.54
C SER A 16 19.36 -0.54 -2.86
N ASP A 17 18.87 0.55 -3.47
CA ASP A 17 19.08 1.93 -2.98
C ASP A 17 17.77 2.72 -2.79
N ALA A 18 16.62 2.07 -3.00
CA ALA A 18 15.34 2.75 -2.88
C ALA A 18 14.89 2.86 -1.41
N PRO A 19 14.28 3.99 -1.01
CA PRO A 19 13.63 4.11 0.30
C PRO A 19 12.47 3.10 0.47
N PRO A 20 11.91 2.96 1.69
CA PRO A 20 10.77 2.06 1.92
C PRO A 20 9.61 2.30 0.95
N GLY A 21 9.07 1.21 0.41
CA GLY A 21 7.97 1.24 -0.55
C GLY A 21 7.32 -0.13 -0.72
N ILE A 22 6.16 -0.13 -1.36
CA ILE A 22 5.37 -1.33 -1.70
C ILE A 22 5.25 -1.46 -3.21
N ARG A 23 5.24 -2.70 -3.71
CA ARG A 23 4.98 -2.99 -5.12
C ARG A 23 3.58 -3.58 -5.26
N ILE A 24 2.79 -3.01 -6.15
CA ILE A 24 1.46 -3.48 -6.53
C ILE A 24 1.51 -3.84 -8.02
N THR A 25 1.09 -5.06 -8.38
CA THR A 25 0.95 -5.46 -9.79
C THR A 25 -0.50 -5.31 -10.22
N VAL A 26 -0.73 -4.84 -11.45
CA VAL A 26 -2.06 -4.66 -12.03
C VAL A 26 -2.31 -5.61 -13.21
N SER A 27 -1.37 -6.52 -13.50
CA SER A 27 -1.42 -7.39 -14.69
C SER A 27 -2.63 -8.33 -14.74
N THR A 28 -3.20 -8.69 -13.60
CA THR A 28 -4.39 -9.54 -13.48
C THR A 28 -5.57 -8.78 -12.87
N LEU A 29 -5.43 -7.48 -12.66
CA LEU A 29 -6.48 -6.67 -12.06
C LEU A 29 -7.56 -6.41 -13.10
N THR A 30 -8.80 -6.69 -12.74
CA THR A 30 -9.95 -6.36 -13.59
C THR A 30 -10.32 -4.88 -13.45
N ALA A 31 -11.07 -4.36 -14.42
CA ALA A 31 -11.52 -2.96 -14.39
C ALA A 31 -12.36 -2.65 -13.15
N ASP A 32 -13.24 -3.58 -12.75
CA ASP A 32 -14.15 -3.42 -11.60
C ASP A 32 -13.41 -3.45 -10.26
N GLU A 33 -12.20 -4.03 -10.21
CA GLU A 33 -11.35 -4.06 -9.01
C GLU A 33 -10.47 -2.81 -8.86
N ALA A 34 -10.32 -2.01 -9.91
CA ALA A 34 -9.39 -0.87 -9.93
C ALA A 34 -9.75 0.17 -8.86
N GLU A 35 -11.03 0.54 -8.76
CA GLU A 35 -11.50 1.52 -7.79
C GLU A 35 -11.43 0.99 -6.34
N PRO A 36 -11.90 -0.24 -6.03
CA PRO A 36 -11.68 -0.85 -4.71
C PRO A 36 -10.21 -0.90 -4.26
N VAL A 37 -9.27 -1.24 -5.16
CA VAL A 37 -7.82 -1.23 -4.84
C VAL A 37 -7.36 0.19 -4.53
N ALA A 38 -7.75 1.17 -5.36
CA ALA A 38 -7.36 2.55 -5.17
C ALA A 38 -7.83 3.09 -3.80
N GLN A 39 -9.07 2.77 -3.40
CA GLN A 39 -9.60 3.12 -2.09
C GLN A 39 -8.82 2.43 -0.95
N ALA A 40 -8.54 1.14 -1.09
CA ALA A 40 -7.75 0.41 -0.08
C ALA A 40 -6.32 0.96 0.08
N VAL A 41 -5.72 1.47 -1.01
CA VAL A 41 -4.43 2.18 -0.96
C VAL A 41 -4.59 3.53 -0.26
N ALA A 42 -5.60 4.32 -0.61
CA ALA A 42 -5.87 5.61 0.02
C ALA A 42 -6.04 5.46 1.55
N THR A 43 -6.91 4.56 2.01
CA THR A 43 -7.10 4.28 3.44
C THR A 43 -5.82 3.79 4.12
N ALA A 44 -4.97 3.02 3.44
CA ALA A 44 -3.71 2.56 4.02
C ALA A 44 -2.66 3.69 4.16
N LEU A 45 -2.80 4.76 3.38
CA LEU A 45 -1.95 5.95 3.45
C LEU A 45 -2.49 7.00 4.43
N GLU A 46 -3.74 6.87 4.87
CA GLU A 46 -4.28 7.74 5.90
C GLU A 46 -3.49 7.56 7.21
N PRO A 47 -3.18 8.67 7.92
CA PRO A 47 -2.59 8.58 9.24
C PRO A 47 -3.51 7.75 10.14
N PRO A 48 -2.97 6.82 10.95
CA PRO A 48 -3.80 6.14 11.92
C PRO A 48 -4.41 7.18 12.86
N ALA A 49 -5.72 7.06 13.13
CA ALA A 49 -6.45 7.98 14.00
C ALA A 49 -5.68 8.18 15.32
N GLY A 50 -5.14 9.38 15.54
CA GLY A 50 -4.35 9.75 16.72
C GLY A 50 -2.84 9.86 16.54
N ALA A 51 -2.26 9.62 15.36
CA ALA A 51 -0.82 9.78 15.14
C ALA A 51 -0.40 11.23 14.88
N ALA A 52 -0.54 12.09 15.88
CA ALA A 52 0.32 13.28 15.98
C ALA A 52 1.70 12.81 16.46
N ARG A 53 2.58 12.39 15.54
CA ARG A 53 3.97 12.13 15.89
C ARG A 53 4.82 13.34 15.53
N THR A 54 4.96 14.25 16.49
CA THR A 54 6.02 15.25 16.50
C THR A 54 7.32 14.53 16.85
N TYR A 55 8.22 14.43 15.90
CA TYR A 55 9.62 14.15 16.20
C TYR A 55 10.29 15.50 16.45
N VAL A 56 10.79 15.69 17.67
CA VAL A 56 11.66 16.81 18.07
C VAL A 56 13.09 16.52 17.64
#